data_AF-A0A1E5XRC1-F1
#
_entry.id   AF-A0A1E5XRC1-F1
#
_cell.length_a   1.000
_cell.length_b   1.000
_cell.length_c   1.000
_cell.angle_alpha   90.00
_cell.angle_beta   90.00
_cell.angle_gamma   90.00
#
_symmetry.space_group_name_H-M   'P 1'
#
loop_
_entity.id
_entity.type
_entity.pdbx_description
1 polymer ?
#
loop_
_entity_poly.entity_id
_entity_poly.type
_entity_poly.pdbx_seq_one_letter_code
_entity_poly.pdbx_strand_id
1 'polypeptide(L)'
;MSNTLVLHFRVPDGEAPALLRGRLVTFQSSLYSCLRQTGWGTVDWTELDRRAPTFSVHDVKSAKRKRVRDWIEREVAGHGLVVKTEAGPARNTSVVT
;
A
#
# COMPACT_ATOMS: atom_id res chain seq x y z
N MET A 1 -18.98 5.67 3.87
CA MET A 1 -17.70 6.35 3.56
C MET A 1 -16.65 5.27 3.30
N SER A 2 -16.12 5.15 2.08
CA SER A 2 -15.07 4.15 1.81
C SER A 2 -13.76 4.59 2.47
N ASN A 3 -13.17 3.66 3.21
CA ASN A 3 -12.07 3.92 4.14
C ASN A 3 -10.77 3.40 3.50
N THR A 4 -10.26 4.19 2.55
CA THR A 4 -9.05 3.82 1.79
C THR A 4 -7.81 4.45 2.42
N LEU A 5 -6.71 3.70 2.40
CA LEU A 5 -5.39 4.12 2.84
C LEU A 5 -4.44 3.94 1.66
N VAL A 6 -3.89 5.04 1.17
CA VAL A 6 -3.01 5.04 -0.01
C VAL A 6 -1.56 5.07 0.48
N LEU A 7 -0.75 4.20 -0.09
CA LEU A 7 0.66 4.01 0.21
C LEU A 7 1.46 4.50 -0.99
N HIS A 8 2.27 5.53 -0.76
CA HIS A 8 3.19 6.08 -1.76
C HIS A 8 4.60 5.63 -1.42
N PHE A 9 5.18 4.77 -2.26
CA PHE A 9 6.55 4.29 -2.06
C PHE A 9 7.51 5.23 -2.77
N ARG A 10 8.56 5.65 -2.05
CA ARG A 10 9.65 6.40 -2.64
C ARG A 10 10.70 5.42 -3.16
N VAL A 11 11.09 5.61 -4.42
CA VAL A 11 12.24 4.94 -5.01
C VAL A 11 13.50 5.64 -4.53
N PRO A 12 14.45 4.94 -3.89
CA PRO A 12 15.77 5.49 -3.60
C PRO A 12 16.48 5.88 -4.90
N ASP A 13 17.10 7.06 -4.93
CA ASP A 13 17.89 7.51 -6.07
C ASP A 13 19.02 6.51 -6.38
N GLY A 14 19.16 6.13 -7.65
CA GLY A 14 20.18 5.18 -8.11
C GLY A 14 19.83 3.69 -7.99
N GLU A 15 18.63 3.33 -7.50
CA GLU A 15 18.21 1.92 -7.47
C GLU A 15 17.69 1.43 -8.83
N ALA A 16 18.10 0.21 -9.22
CA ALA A 16 17.55 -0.45 -10.39
C ALA A 16 16.04 -0.69 -10.24
N PRO A 17 15.20 -0.28 -11.23
CA PRO A 17 13.75 -0.45 -11.16
C PRO A 17 13.27 -1.89 -10.91
N ALA A 18 14.05 -2.88 -11.37
CA ALA A 18 13.75 -4.30 -11.15
C ALA A 18 13.89 -4.73 -9.68
N LEU A 19 14.90 -4.19 -8.97
CA LEU A 19 15.11 -4.49 -7.55
C LEU A 19 14.00 -3.89 -6.70
N LEU A 20 13.65 -2.62 -6.96
CA LEU A 20 12.49 -1.98 -6.34
C LEU A 20 11.22 -2.81 -6.58
N ARG A 21 10.97 -3.24 -7.83
CA ARG A 21 9.79 -4.05 -8.17
C ARG A 21 9.75 -5.35 -7.38
N GLY A 22 10.87 -6.06 -7.24
CA GLY A 22 10.94 -7.28 -6.44
C GLY A 22 10.56 -7.05 -4.96
N ARG A 23 11.03 -5.94 -4.38
CA ARG A 23 10.73 -5.57 -2.99
C ARG A 23 9.26 -5.17 -2.81
N LEU A 24 8.70 -4.44 -3.78
CA LEU A 24 7.28 -4.09 -3.81
C LEU A 24 6.36 -5.32 -3.93
N VAL A 25 6.69 -6.29 -4.78
CA VAL A 25 5.95 -7.56 -4.91
C VAL A 25 5.98 -8.35 -3.60
N THR A 26 7.14 -8.41 -2.95
CA THR A 26 7.30 -9.12 -1.68
C THR A 26 6.48 -8.44 -0.58
N PHE A 27 6.59 -7.12 -0.46
CA PHE A 27 5.81 -6.34 0.50
C PHE A 27 4.29 -6.50 0.27
N GLN A 28 3.82 -6.45 -0.98
CA GLN A 28 2.40 -6.60 -1.28
C GLN A 28 1.88 -8.00 -0.91
N SER A 29 2.69 -9.04 -1.12
CA SER A 29 2.35 -10.41 -0.72
C SER A 29 2.21 -10.54 0.81
N SER A 30 3.11 -9.91 1.56
CA SER A 30 3.02 -9.81 3.03
C SER A 30 1.78 -9.04 3.46
N LEU A 31 1.51 -7.89 2.83
CA LEU A 31 0.37 -7.04 3.13
C LEU A 31 -0.96 -7.77 2.88
N TYR A 32 -1.10 -8.43 1.74
CA TYR A 32 -2.27 -9.25 1.41
C TYR A 32 -2.48 -10.35 2.45
N SER A 33 -1.42 -11.09 2.78
CA SER A 33 -1.47 -12.17 3.78
C SER A 33 -1.92 -11.64 5.15
N CYS A 34 -1.34 -10.53 5.61
CA CYS A 34 -1.68 -9.88 6.87
C CYS A 34 -3.15 -9.43 6.90
N LEU A 35 -3.60 -8.71 5.87
CA LEU A 35 -4.97 -8.21 5.80
C LEU A 35 -6.00 -9.35 5.74
N ARG A 36 -5.69 -10.43 5.02
CA ARG A 36 -6.53 -11.63 4.95
C ARG A 36 -6.62 -12.35 6.30
N GLN A 37 -5.51 -12.52 7.01
CA GLN A 37 -5.49 -13.20 8.31
C GLN A 37 -6.17 -12.38 9.40
N THR A 38 -6.01 -11.06 9.38
CA THR A 38 -6.50 -10.17 10.43
C THR A 38 -7.90 -9.63 10.18
N GLY A 39 -8.36 -9.64 8.93
CA GLY A 39 -9.62 -9.03 8.51
C GLY A 39 -9.66 -7.52 8.74
N TRP A 40 -8.51 -6.84 8.67
CA TRP A 40 -8.40 -5.40 8.91
C TRP A 40 -8.74 -4.54 7.69
N GLY A 41 -8.66 -5.10 6.48
CA GLY A 41 -8.95 -4.45 5.20
C GLY A 41 -8.69 -5.38 4.02
N THR A 42 -8.64 -4.84 2.82
CA THR A 42 -8.39 -5.57 1.54
C THR A 42 -7.37 -4.80 0.69
N VAL A 43 -6.69 -5.47 -0.23
CA VAL A 43 -5.77 -4.84 -1.19
C VAL A 43 -6.04 -5.41 -2.58
N ASP A 44 -6.00 -4.56 -3.60
CA ASP A 44 -6.15 -4.96 -5.00
C ASP A 44 -4.79 -5.39 -5.56
N TRP A 45 -4.72 -6.62 -6.09
CA TRP A 45 -3.51 -7.17 -6.70
C TRP A 45 -3.16 -6.51 -8.04
N THR A 46 -4.13 -5.91 -8.72
CA THR A 46 -3.94 -5.29 -10.05
C THR A 46 -3.15 -3.98 -10.01
N GLU A 47 -2.98 -3.37 -8.83
CA GLU A 47 -2.24 -2.11 -8.70
C GLU A 47 -0.72 -2.27 -8.90
N LEU A 48 -0.19 -3.51 -8.81
CA LEU A 48 1.20 -3.87 -9.04
C LEU A 48 1.64 -3.77 -10.51
N ASP A 49 0.68 -3.84 -11.44
CA ASP A 49 0.95 -3.69 -12.88
C ASP A 49 1.06 -2.24 -13.32
N ARG A 50 0.67 -1.30 -12.45
CA ARG A 50 0.89 0.12 -12.73
C ARG A 50 2.38 0.42 -12.55
N ARG A 51 2.96 1.14 -13.50
CA ARG A 51 4.33 1.68 -13.39
C ARG A 51 4.52 2.64 -12.19
N ALA A 52 3.46 2.93 -11.44
CA ALA A 52 3.49 3.79 -10.28
C ALA A 52 3.79 2.96 -9.02
N PRO A 53 4.73 3.40 -8.16
CA PRO A 53 5.06 2.73 -6.90
C PRO A 53 4.02 3.11 -5.82
N THR A 54 2.74 2.78 -6.06
CA THR A 54 1.63 3.14 -5.18
C THR A 54 0.68 1.97 -4.96
N PHE A 55 0.24 1.77 -3.72
CA PHE A 55 -0.78 0.77 -3.34
C PHE A 55 -1.93 1.40 -2.58
N SER A 56 -3.12 0.84 -2.73
CA SER A 56 -4.36 1.23 -2.07
C SER A 56 -4.82 0.08 -1.19
N VAL A 57 -4.93 0.34 0.11
CA VAL A 57 -5.58 -0.56 1.05
C VAL A 57 -7.02 -0.09 1.22
N HIS A 58 -7.96 -0.93 0.85
CA HIS A 58 -9.39 -0.66 0.90
C HIS A 58 -10.02 -1.22 2.17
N ASP A 59 -11.22 -0.74 2.47
CA ASP A 59 -12.08 -1.22 3.56
C ASP A 59 -11.38 -1.32 4.92
N VAL A 60 -10.42 -0.43 5.18
CA VAL A 60 -9.68 -0.43 6.43
C VAL A 60 -10.63 -0.08 7.56
N LYS A 61 -10.82 -0.99 8.51
CA LYS A 61 -11.69 -0.73 9.68
C LYS A 61 -11.14 0.46 10.46
N SER A 62 -11.97 1.47 10.75
CA SER A 62 -11.54 2.71 11.42
C SER A 62 -10.80 2.45 12.74
N ALA A 63 -11.28 1.50 13.55
CA ALA A 63 -10.65 1.10 14.81
C ALA A 63 -9.30 0.37 14.66
N LYS A 64 -8.97 -0.10 13.44
CA LYS A 64 -7.73 -0.81 13.12
C LYS A 64 -6.77 0.00 12.26
N ARG A 65 -7.18 1.19 11.79
CA ARG A 65 -6.39 2.07 10.92
C ARG A 65 -4.99 2.36 11.45
N LYS A 66 -4.85 2.65 12.75
CA LYS A 66 -3.54 2.85 13.39
C LYS A 66 -2.68 1.58 13.32
N ARG A 67 -3.25 0.42 13.68
CA ARG A 67 -2.52 -0.87 13.64
C ARG A 67 -2.08 -1.25 12.23
N VAL A 68 -2.93 -1.00 11.24
CA VAL A 68 -2.59 -1.22 9.82
C VAL A 68 -1.42 -0.33 9.42
N ARG A 69 -1.44 0.96 9.78
CA ARG A 69 -0.33 1.89 9.51
C ARG A 69 0.97 1.46 10.21
N ASP A 70 0.91 1.19 11.52
CA ASP A 70 2.07 0.79 12.31
C ASP A 70 2.71 -0.51 11.75
N TRP A 71 1.87 -1.45 11.31
CA TRP A 71 2.34 -2.68 10.67
C TRP A 71 3.01 -2.40 9.31
N ILE A 72 2.39 -1.56 8.48
CA ILE A 72 2.94 -1.16 7.17
C ILE A 72 4.30 -0.50 7.34
N GLU A 73 4.42 0.48 8.24
CA GLU A 73 5.68 1.18 8.49
C GLU A 73 6.80 0.23 8.94
N ARG A 74 6.48 -0.74 9.81
CA ARG A 74 7.44 -1.76 10.25
C ARG A 74 7.90 -2.68 9.11
N GLU A 75 6.96 -3.20 8.32
CA GLU A 75 7.29 -4.12 7.22
C GLU A 75 8.04 -3.43 6.10
N VAL A 76 7.66 -2.20 5.76
CA VAL A 76 8.35 -1.36 4.77
C VAL A 76 9.82 -1.17 5.15
N ALA A 77 10.11 -0.88 6.43
CA ALA A 77 11.48 -0.79 6.92
C ALA A 77 12.22 -2.14 6.78
N GLY A 78 11.55 -3.27 7.07
CA GLY A 78 12.11 -4.62 6.90
C GLY A 78 12.45 -4.96 5.44
N HIS A 79 11.74 -4.38 4.47
CA HIS A 79 12.02 -4.51 3.04
C HIS A 79 12.96 -3.43 2.49
N GLY A 80 13.47 -2.52 3.33
CA GLY A 80 14.30 -1.39 2.91
C GLY A 80 13.58 -0.39 1.99
N LEU A 81 12.25 -0.37 2.06
CA LEU A 81 11.40 0.56 1.33
C LEU A 81 11.17 1.82 2.17
N VAL A 82 10.73 2.91 1.53
CA VAL A 82 10.27 4.12 2.22
C VAL A 82 8.85 4.40 1.76
N VAL A 83 7.91 4.56 2.70
CA VAL A 83 6.49 4.76 2.40
C VAL A 83 5.96 6.03 3.04
N LYS A 84 5.11 6.75 2.30
CA LYS A 84 4.24 7.79 2.84
C LYS A 84 2.81 7.28 2.81
N THR A 85 2.18 7.23 3.97
CA THR A 85 0.80 6.75 4.11
C THR A 85 -0.16 7.95 4.13
N GLU A 86 -1.04 8.03 3.15
CA GLU A 86 -2.05 9.08 3.05
C GLU A 86 -3.47 8.51 3.25
N ALA A 87 -4.30 9.25 3.96
CA ALA A 87 -5.73 8.95 4.03
C ALA A 87 -6.37 9.48 2.74
N GLY A 88 -6.61 8.60 1.77
CA GLY A 88 -7.30 8.97 0.55
C GLY A 88 -8.82 9.00 0.76
N PRO A 89 -9.54 9.97 0.17
CA PRO A 89 -10.96 9.73 -0.11
C PRO A 89 -11.06 8.53 -1.05
N ALA A 90 -12.14 7.74 -0.92
CA ALA A 90 -12.49 6.76 -1.94
C ALA A 90 -12.41 7.45 -3.30
N ARG A 91 -11.65 6.89 -4.25
CA ARG A 91 -11.64 7.38 -5.64
C ARG A 91 -13.07 7.29 -6.16
N ASN A 92 -13.85 8.35 -6.03
CA ASN A 92 -14.86 8.66 -7.02
C ASN A 92 -14.07 9.15 -8.22
N THR A 93 -14.00 8.30 -9.24
CA THR A 93 -13.51 8.64 -10.55
C THR A 93 -14.42 9.72 -11.13
N SER A 94 -14.22 10.98 -10.75
CA SER A 94 -14.70 12.12 -11.52
C SER A 94 -13.52 12.58 -12.35
N VAL A 95 -13.39 11.97 -13.53
CA VAL A 95 -12.69 12.59 -14.65
C VAL A 95 -13.41 13.90 -14.92
N VAL A 96 -12.75 15.02 -14.64
CA VAL A 96 -13.22 16.33 -15.09
C VAL A 96 -12.69 16.51 -16.50
N THR A 97 -13.64 16.50 -17.44
CA THR A 97 -13.52 16.86 -18.86
C THR A 97 -13.01 18.28 -19.05
#